data_AF-A0A4R4DQD2-F1
#
_entry.id   AF-A0A4R4DQD2-F1
#
_cell.length_a   1.000
_cell.length_b   1.000
_cell.length_c   1.000
_cell.angle_alpha   90.00
_cell.angle_beta   90.00
_cell.angle_gamma   90.00
#
_symmetry.space_group_name_H-M   'P 1'
#
loop_
_entity.id
_entity.type
_entity.pdbx_description
1 polymer ?
#
loop_
_entity_poly.entity_id
_entity_poly.type
_entity_poly.pdbx_seq_one_letter_code
_entity_poly.pdbx_strand_id
1 'polypeptide(L)'
;MLRTLLPALLAPCLLAACVNETVIPEATNAAAPRRTVASAAPTPPPAPVTEFDGQYAGRITLNPDRSRACPAAPASDLTITVKQGRGSFLIDPANQRVLVGTVGSSGDVRMADALDRTIATTGIFDRGRFIGEHKVGRCTYAVSMSKRD
;
A
#
# COMPACT_ATOMS: atom_id res chain seq x y z
N MET A 1 -39.77 39.62 -36.07
CA MET A 1 -40.71 39.91 -34.96
C MET A 1 -40.01 39.47 -33.67
N LEU A 2 -39.33 40.40 -32.98
CA LEU A 2 -39.80 41.19 -31.82
C LEU A 2 -39.96 40.29 -30.56
N ARG A 3 -38.94 40.27 -29.68
CA ARG A 3 -38.90 40.85 -28.30
C ARG A 3 -39.75 40.04 -27.30
N THR A 4 -39.34 39.67 -26.09
CA THR A 4 -38.71 40.41 -24.97
C THR A 4 -38.44 39.35 -23.87
N LEU A 5 -37.27 39.25 -23.19
CA LEU A 5 -36.81 40.03 -22.01
C LEU A 5 -37.81 39.91 -20.84
N LEU A 6 -37.50 39.52 -19.59
CA LEU A 6 -36.41 39.83 -18.65
C LEU A 6 -36.56 38.87 -17.41
N PRO A 7 -35.70 38.91 -16.36
CA PRO A 7 -35.33 37.81 -15.45
C PRO A 7 -35.72 38.17 -13.98
N ALA A 8 -34.93 37.75 -12.99
CA ALA A 8 -34.96 38.06 -11.54
C ALA A 8 -35.58 36.93 -10.68
N LEU A 9 -35.01 36.48 -9.56
CA LEU A 9 -34.15 37.10 -8.52
C LEU A 9 -33.08 36.08 -8.08
N LEU A 10 -31.78 36.37 -7.93
CA LEU A 10 -31.10 37.19 -6.91
C LEU A 10 -31.47 36.86 -5.46
N ALA A 11 -30.61 36.10 -4.79
CA ALA A 11 -30.44 36.06 -3.33
C ALA A 11 -29.01 35.59 -2.98
N PRO A 12 -28.42 36.06 -1.87
CA PRO A 12 -27.09 36.66 -1.89
C PRO A 12 -25.98 35.87 -1.18
N CYS A 13 -24.76 36.33 -1.45
CA CYS A 13 -23.50 36.02 -0.79
C CYS A 13 -23.58 35.98 0.74
N LEU A 14 -22.96 34.97 1.35
CA LEU A 14 -22.30 35.13 2.64
C LEU A 14 -20.85 34.65 2.51
N LEU A 15 -19.98 35.64 2.42
CA LEU A 15 -18.56 35.55 2.74
C LEU A 15 -18.42 35.22 4.23
N ALA A 16 -17.68 34.18 4.55
CA ALA A 16 -17.01 34.05 5.84
C ALA A 16 -15.60 33.51 5.57
N ALA A 17 -14.72 34.44 5.19
CA ALA A 17 -13.28 34.24 5.29
C ALA A 17 -12.93 34.21 6.78
N CYS A 18 -12.68 33.01 7.34
CA CYS A 18 -11.98 32.90 8.60
C CYS A 18 -10.48 33.00 8.29
N VAL A 19 -10.04 34.24 8.04
CA VAL A 19 -8.67 34.65 8.25
C VAL A 19 -8.43 34.52 9.75
N ASN A 20 -7.82 33.41 10.19
CA ASN A 20 -7.35 33.30 11.57
C ASN A 20 -5.98 34.00 11.64
N GLU A 21 -6.02 35.33 11.55
CA GLU A 21 -4.91 36.20 11.89
C GLU A 21 -4.79 36.20 13.42
N THR A 22 -4.04 35.22 13.93
CA THR A 22 -3.67 35.19 15.34
C THR A 22 -2.68 36.31 15.57
N VAL A 23 -3.22 37.48 15.92
CA VAL A 23 -2.49 38.58 16.57
C VAL A 23 -1.70 37.97 17.74
N ILE A 24 -0.38 38.03 17.66
CA ILE A 24 0.50 37.73 18.79
C ILE A 24 0.41 38.95 19.72
N PRO A 25 -0.18 38.85 20.93
CA PRO A 25 -0.02 39.92 21.89
C PRO A 25 1.43 39.89 22.38
N GLU A 26 2.13 41.00 22.19
CA GLU A 26 3.43 41.26 22.80
C GLU A 26 3.23 41.37 24.32
N ALA A 27 3.28 40.22 25.00
CA ALA A 27 3.24 40.13 26.44
C ALA A 27 4.66 40.33 26.98
N THR A 28 4.97 41.59 27.27
CA THR A 28 5.79 42.09 28.38
C THR A 28 6.55 41.02 29.18
N ASN A 29 7.88 41.19 29.20
CA ASN A 29 8.87 40.55 30.06
C ASN A 29 8.32 40.17 31.46
N ALA A 30 7.98 38.90 31.62
CA ALA A 30 7.99 38.22 32.91
C ALA A 30 8.97 37.05 32.79
N ALA A 31 10.07 37.15 33.53
CA ALA A 31 11.11 36.12 33.61
C ALA A 31 10.51 34.80 34.10
N ALA A 32 10.11 33.93 33.18
CA ALA A 32 9.80 32.54 33.45
C ALA A 32 11.11 31.73 33.37
N PRO A 33 11.36 30.76 34.28
CA PRO A 33 12.54 29.94 34.22
C PRO A 33 12.51 29.16 32.90
N ARG A 34 13.58 29.36 32.12
CA ARG A 34 13.84 28.68 30.85
C ARG A 34 13.85 27.17 31.11
N ARG A 35 12.69 26.50 30.99
CA ARG A 35 12.65 25.04 30.91
C ARG A 35 13.32 24.68 29.60
N THR A 36 14.58 24.27 29.71
CA THR A 36 15.30 23.53 28.68
C THR A 36 14.41 22.37 28.27
N VAL A 37 13.77 22.49 27.11
CA VAL A 37 13.10 21.36 26.48
C VAL A 37 14.25 20.44 26.07
N ALA A 38 14.48 19.38 26.84
CA ALA A 38 15.47 18.39 26.51
C ALA A 38 15.15 17.88 25.10
N SER A 39 16.12 18.00 24.19
CA SER A 39 16.01 17.44 22.85
C SER A 39 15.74 15.95 23.00
N ALA A 40 14.57 15.49 22.55
CA ALA A 40 14.24 14.08 22.60
C ALA A 40 15.31 13.31 21.80
N ALA A 41 15.89 12.28 22.43
CA ALA A 41 16.86 11.44 21.76
C ALA A 41 16.22 10.83 20.49
N PRO A 42 16.96 10.73 19.37
CA PRO A 42 16.46 10.10 18.16
C PRO A 42 15.96 8.69 18.47
N THR A 43 14.76 8.36 18.01
CA THR A 43 14.21 7.00 18.16
C THR A 43 15.06 6.04 17.32
N PRO A 44 15.44 4.85 17.84
CA PRO A 44 16.15 3.86 17.05
C PRO A 44 15.37 3.50 15.79
N PRO A 45 16.03 3.21 14.66
CA PRO A 45 15.35 2.74 13.47
C PRO A 45 14.62 1.42 13.76
N PRO A 46 13.51 1.14 13.05
CA PRO A 46 12.81 -0.13 13.18
C PRO A 46 13.76 -1.31 12.91
N ALA A 47 13.64 -2.36 13.71
CA ALA A 47 14.38 -3.60 13.48
C ALA A 47 13.93 -4.24 12.15
N PRO A 48 14.84 -4.91 11.42
CA PRO A 48 14.48 -5.65 10.22
C PRO A 48 13.53 -6.81 10.56
N VAL A 49 12.53 -7.04 9.70
CA VAL A 49 11.58 -8.16 9.84
C VAL A 49 12.22 -9.42 9.28
N THR A 50 12.65 -10.36 10.13
CA THR A 50 13.35 -11.58 9.69
C THR A 50 12.60 -12.88 9.96
N GLU A 51 11.48 -12.82 10.69
CA GLU A 51 10.67 -14.00 11.04
C GLU A 51 10.22 -14.80 9.81
N PHE A 52 9.93 -14.09 8.72
CA PHE A 52 9.45 -14.68 7.46
C PHE A 52 10.55 -14.93 6.44
N ASP A 53 11.83 -14.76 6.80
CA ASP A 53 12.94 -14.95 5.85
C ASP A 53 13.01 -16.38 5.35
N GLY A 54 13.21 -16.55 4.04
CA GLY A 54 13.31 -17.86 3.39
C GLY A 54 12.71 -17.88 1.99
N GLN A 55 12.68 -19.08 1.42
CA GLN A 55 12.05 -19.33 0.13
C GLN A 55 10.74 -20.08 0.32
N TYR A 56 9.70 -19.66 -0.40
CA TYR A 56 8.38 -20.26 -0.39
C TYR A 56 8.04 -20.65 -1.81
N ALA A 57 7.47 -21.83 -2.00
CA ALA A 57 7.02 -22.25 -3.31
C ALA A 57 5.66 -22.94 -3.24
N GLY A 58 4.96 -22.86 -4.37
CA GLY A 58 3.66 -23.49 -4.52
C GLY A 58 2.98 -22.96 -5.76
N ARG A 59 1.66 -22.99 -5.77
CA ARG A 59 0.87 -22.76 -6.97
C ARG A 59 0.00 -21.52 -6.86
N ILE A 60 -0.34 -21.02 -8.03
CA ILE A 60 -1.47 -20.10 -8.19
C ILE A 60 -2.61 -20.83 -8.88
N THR A 61 -3.83 -20.53 -8.46
CA THR A 61 -5.05 -21.13 -9.01
C THR A 61 -5.96 -20.00 -9.43
N LEU A 62 -6.47 -20.04 -10.65
CA LEU A 62 -7.45 -19.07 -11.12
C LEU A 62 -8.68 -19.10 -10.20
N ASN A 63 -9.04 -17.96 -9.62
CA ASN A 63 -10.33 -17.81 -8.97
C ASN A 63 -11.37 -17.58 -10.08
N PRO A 64 -12.27 -18.53 -10.35
CA PRO A 64 -13.06 -18.51 -11.58
C PRO A 64 -14.08 -17.36 -11.57
N ASP A 65 -13.82 -16.33 -12.37
CA ASP A 65 -14.84 -15.37 -12.79
C ASP A 65 -15.49 -15.88 -14.08
N ARG A 66 -16.72 -16.41 -13.99
CA ARG A 66 -17.47 -16.95 -15.14
C ARG A 66 -17.90 -15.89 -16.15
N SER A 67 -17.77 -14.60 -15.82
CA SER A 67 -18.15 -13.51 -16.73
C SER A 67 -17.08 -13.16 -17.76
N ARG A 68 -15.86 -13.70 -17.64
CA ARG A 68 -14.70 -13.30 -18.44
C ARG A 68 -13.76 -14.45 -18.76
N ALA A 69 -13.08 -14.34 -19.89
CA ALA A 69 -11.96 -15.22 -20.22
C ALA A 69 -10.71 -14.74 -19.49
N CYS A 70 -10.18 -15.57 -18.58
CA CYS A 70 -8.92 -15.34 -17.88
C CYS A 70 -7.86 -16.33 -18.36
N PRO A 71 -6.58 -15.93 -18.45
CA PRO A 71 -5.50 -16.86 -18.72
C PRO A 71 -5.47 -18.00 -17.69
N ALA A 72 -5.16 -19.21 -18.16
CA ALA A 72 -4.93 -20.34 -17.27
C ALA A 72 -3.77 -20.04 -16.31
N ALA A 73 -3.89 -20.53 -15.09
CA ALA A 73 -2.79 -20.46 -14.14
C ALA A 73 -1.61 -21.33 -14.63
N PRO A 74 -0.35 -20.91 -14.41
CA PRO A 74 0.82 -21.74 -14.67
C PRO A 74 0.72 -23.10 -13.96
N ALA A 75 1.14 -24.16 -14.66
CA ALA A 75 1.13 -25.52 -14.09
C ALA A 75 2.34 -25.79 -13.17
N SER A 76 3.42 -25.03 -13.33
CA SER A 76 4.63 -25.15 -12.52
C SER A 76 4.48 -24.44 -11.18
N ASP A 77 5.28 -24.89 -10.20
CA ASP A 77 5.45 -24.13 -8.97
C ASP A 77 6.11 -22.79 -9.27
N LEU A 78 5.68 -21.77 -8.52
CA LEU A 78 6.27 -20.44 -8.51
C LEU A 78 6.87 -20.17 -7.14
N THR A 79 7.74 -19.16 -7.07
CA THR A 79 8.59 -18.93 -5.88
C THR A 79 8.48 -17.50 -5.37
N ILE A 80 8.29 -17.37 -4.06
CA ILE A 80 8.48 -16.12 -3.31
C ILE A 80 9.72 -16.27 -2.44
N THR A 81 10.62 -15.29 -2.49
CA THR A 81 11.76 -15.18 -1.59
C THR A 81 11.55 -13.98 -0.68
N VAL A 82 11.78 -14.17 0.62
CA VAL A 82 11.69 -13.11 1.63
C VAL A 82 13.05 -12.94 2.31
N LYS A 83 13.48 -11.69 2.44
CA LYS A 83 14.69 -11.31 3.16
C LYS A 83 14.52 -9.95 3.83
N GLN A 84 14.61 -9.90 5.15
CA GLN A 84 14.58 -8.67 5.96
C GLN A 84 13.38 -7.77 5.63
N GLY A 85 12.18 -8.35 5.56
CA GLY A 85 10.94 -7.63 5.28
C GLY A 85 10.75 -7.23 3.82
N ARG A 86 11.60 -7.73 2.91
CA ARG A 86 11.47 -7.56 1.46
C ARG A 86 11.08 -8.86 0.80
N GLY A 87 10.01 -8.82 0.01
CA GLY A 87 9.55 -9.95 -0.79
C GLY A 87 9.88 -9.78 -2.27
N SER A 88 10.24 -10.88 -2.93
CA SER A 88 10.35 -10.98 -4.39
C SER A 88 9.60 -12.22 -4.88
N PHE A 89 8.69 -12.05 -5.84
CA PHE A 89 7.87 -13.11 -6.40
C PHE A 89 8.16 -13.28 -7.90
N LEU A 90 8.79 -14.40 -8.28
CA LEU A 90 9.00 -14.78 -9.68
C LEU A 90 7.68 -15.35 -10.24
N ILE A 91 6.86 -14.47 -10.83
CA ILE A 91 5.52 -14.80 -11.31
C ILE A 91 5.52 -15.42 -12.72
N ASP A 92 6.56 -15.11 -13.51
CA ASP A 92 6.77 -15.67 -14.85
C ASP A 92 8.24 -16.08 -15.00
N PRO A 93 8.59 -17.34 -14.70
CA PRO A 93 9.97 -17.82 -14.79
C PRO A 93 10.53 -17.80 -16.21
N ALA A 94 9.69 -17.95 -17.24
CA ALA A 94 10.13 -17.96 -18.63
C ALA A 94 10.60 -16.56 -19.07
N ASN A 95 9.89 -15.52 -18.63
CA ASN A 95 10.22 -14.12 -18.95
C ASN A 95 10.95 -13.38 -17.81
N GLN A 96 11.33 -14.08 -16.74
CA GLN A 96 11.96 -13.51 -15.55
C GLN A 96 11.18 -12.32 -14.94
N ARG A 97 9.84 -12.35 -15.01
CA ARG A 97 9.01 -11.28 -14.43
C ARG A 97 8.95 -11.45 -12.92
N VAL A 98 9.38 -10.41 -12.20
CA VAL A 98 9.45 -10.40 -10.74
C VAL A 98 8.61 -9.26 -10.17
N LEU A 99 7.77 -9.59 -9.19
CA LEU A 99 7.10 -8.60 -8.36
C LEU A 99 7.92 -8.39 -7.09
N VAL A 100 8.04 -7.15 -6.63
CA VAL A 100 8.78 -6.80 -5.43
C VAL A 100 7.90 -6.04 -4.45
N GLY A 101 8.20 -6.17 -3.16
CA GLY A 101 7.37 -5.54 -2.15
C GLY A 101 7.87 -5.68 -0.73
N THR A 102 6.96 -5.42 0.20
CA THR A 102 7.21 -5.45 1.64
C THR A 102 6.47 -6.60 2.29
N VAL A 103 7.09 -7.13 3.34
CA VAL A 103 6.49 -8.06 4.30
C VAL A 103 6.52 -7.37 5.67
N GLY A 104 5.34 -7.11 6.22
CA GLY A 104 5.18 -6.49 7.53
C GLY A 104 5.53 -7.44 8.67
N SER A 105 5.68 -6.90 9.88
CA SER A 105 5.89 -7.72 11.09
C SER A 105 4.68 -8.62 11.41
N SER A 106 3.49 -8.26 10.95
CA SER A 106 2.29 -9.11 10.98
C SER A 106 2.24 -10.18 9.89
N GLY A 107 3.24 -10.25 9.02
CA GLY A 107 3.28 -11.16 7.88
C GLY A 107 2.45 -10.69 6.68
N ASP A 108 1.82 -9.52 6.73
CA ASP A 108 1.11 -8.94 5.61
C ASP A 108 2.06 -8.62 4.44
N VAL A 109 1.60 -8.91 3.23
CA VAL A 109 2.41 -8.78 2.02
C VAL A 109 1.74 -7.87 1.02
N ARG A 110 2.53 -6.97 0.43
CA ARG A 110 2.11 -6.13 -0.70
C ARG A 110 3.24 -6.07 -1.71
N MET A 111 3.04 -6.67 -2.88
CA MET A 111 4.02 -6.68 -3.97
C MET A 111 3.41 -6.10 -5.25
N ALA A 112 4.22 -5.35 -5.96
CA ALA A 112 3.90 -4.72 -7.23
C ALA A 112 4.96 -5.08 -8.27
N ASP A 113 4.64 -4.87 -9.54
CA ASP A 113 5.66 -4.92 -10.58
C ASP A 113 6.62 -3.73 -10.40
N ALA A 114 7.89 -3.89 -10.80
CA ALA A 114 8.85 -2.80 -10.71
C ALA A 114 8.52 -1.65 -11.68
N LEU A 115 7.91 -1.98 -12.82
CA LEU A 115 7.50 -1.04 -13.87
C LEU A 115 6.10 -0.48 -13.63
N ASP A 116 5.22 -1.30 -13.05
CA ASP A 116 3.85 -0.94 -12.70
C ASP A 116 3.66 -1.01 -11.19
N ARG A 117 3.60 0.16 -10.54
CA ARG A 117 3.42 0.30 -9.09
C ARG A 117 2.05 -0.18 -8.59
N THR A 118 1.18 -0.65 -9.48
CA THR A 118 -0.05 -1.31 -9.10
C THR A 118 0.25 -2.57 -8.30
N ILE A 119 -0.34 -2.67 -7.11
CA ILE A 119 -0.17 -3.84 -6.25
C ILE A 119 -0.86 -5.02 -6.92
N ALA A 120 -0.05 -5.93 -7.42
CA ALA A 120 -0.49 -7.13 -8.12
C ALA A 120 -0.62 -8.32 -7.18
N THR A 121 0.09 -8.36 -6.04
CA THR A 121 0.00 -9.47 -5.10
C THR A 121 -0.15 -8.98 -3.67
N THR A 122 -1.13 -9.54 -2.95
CA THR A 122 -1.35 -9.31 -1.53
C THR A 122 -1.58 -10.62 -0.80
N GLY A 123 -1.23 -10.71 0.47
CA GLY A 123 -1.48 -11.91 1.25
C GLY A 123 -0.92 -11.83 2.65
N ILE A 124 -0.79 -12.99 3.28
CA ILE A 124 -0.27 -13.13 4.63
C ILE A 124 0.68 -14.33 4.71
N PHE A 125 1.78 -14.16 5.42
CA PHE A 125 2.60 -15.25 5.93
C PHE A 125 2.10 -15.69 7.30
N ASP A 126 1.84 -16.98 7.45
CA ASP A 126 1.46 -17.58 8.73
C ASP A 126 1.98 -19.02 8.80
N ARG A 127 2.62 -19.39 9.92
CA ARG A 127 3.13 -20.75 10.19
C ARG A 127 3.86 -21.42 9.02
N GLY A 128 4.79 -20.70 8.40
CA GLY A 128 5.58 -21.23 7.27
C GLY A 128 4.80 -21.38 5.96
N ARG A 129 3.63 -20.75 5.83
CA ARG A 129 2.85 -20.71 4.59
C ARG A 129 2.60 -19.29 4.15
N PHE A 130 2.46 -19.10 2.85
CA PHE A 130 1.93 -17.87 2.26
C PHE A 130 0.58 -18.17 1.63
N ILE A 131 -0.43 -17.41 2.01
CA ILE A 131 -1.76 -17.45 1.40
C ILE A 131 -2.10 -16.03 0.94
N GLY A 132 -2.55 -15.89 -0.29
CA GLY A 132 -2.84 -14.58 -0.84
C GLY A 132 -3.58 -14.61 -2.16
N GLU A 133 -3.58 -13.45 -2.81
CA GLU A 133 -4.17 -13.23 -4.11
C GLU A 133 -3.16 -12.54 -5.02
N HIS A 134 -3.20 -12.91 -6.30
CA HIS A 134 -2.48 -12.26 -7.38
C HIS A 134 -3.48 -11.77 -8.43
N LYS A 135 -3.31 -10.54 -8.92
CA LYS A 135 -4.19 -9.88 -9.88
C LYS A 135 -3.45 -9.62 -11.18
N VAL A 136 -4.11 -9.98 -12.28
CA VAL A 136 -3.65 -9.68 -13.64
C VAL A 136 -4.80 -9.01 -14.39
N GLY A 137 -4.73 -7.69 -14.53
CA GLY A 137 -5.85 -6.90 -15.02
C GLY A 137 -7.08 -7.09 -14.13
N ARG A 138 -8.14 -7.69 -14.68
CA ARG A 138 -9.39 -8.00 -13.95
C ARG A 138 -9.47 -9.44 -13.43
N CYS A 139 -8.47 -10.27 -13.72
CA CYS A 139 -8.41 -11.65 -13.28
C CYS A 139 -7.74 -11.75 -11.91
N THR A 140 -8.28 -12.60 -11.03
CA THR A 140 -7.74 -12.85 -9.69
C THR A 140 -7.36 -14.33 -9.56
N TYR A 141 -6.21 -14.58 -8.96
CA TYR A 141 -5.65 -15.90 -8.73
C TYR A 141 -5.39 -16.07 -7.24
N ALA A 142 -5.86 -17.17 -6.65
CA ALA A 142 -5.47 -17.54 -5.30
C ALA A 142 -4.02 -18.05 -5.31
N VAL A 143 -3.22 -17.63 -4.32
CA VAL A 143 -1.83 -18.06 -4.14
C VAL A 143 -1.74 -18.89 -2.87
N SER A 144 -1.16 -20.08 -2.96
CA SER A 144 -0.86 -20.91 -1.80
C SER A 144 0.54 -21.50 -1.93
N MET A 145 1.41 -21.17 -0.99
CA MET A 145 2.79 -21.63 -0.95
C MET A 145 3.20 -22.09 0.44
N SER A 146 4.20 -22.95 0.49
CA SER A 146 4.84 -23.41 1.73
C SER A 146 6.32 -23.07 1.70
N LYS A 147 6.88 -22.79 2.87
CA LYS A 147 8.31 -22.58 3.05
C LYS A 147 9.07 -23.82 2.61
N ARG A 148 10.18 -23.63 1.91
CA ARG A 148 11.15 -24.67 1.58
C ARG A 148 12.17 -24.75 2.71
N ASP A 149 12.56 -25.98 3.04
CA ASP A 149 13.63 -26.27 4.01
C ASP A 149 15.01 -25.94 3.43
#